data_AF-A0A7I8KN05-F1
#
_entry.id   AF-A0A7I8KN05-F1
#
_cell.length_a   1.000
_cell.length_b   1.000
_cell.length_c   1.000
_cell.angle_alpha   90.00
_cell.angle_beta   90.00
_cell.angle_gamma   90.00
#
_symmetry.space_group_name_H-M   'P 1'
#
loop_
_entity.id
_entity.type
_entity.pdbx_description
1 polymer ?
#
loop_
_entity_poly.entity_id
_entity_poly.type
_entity_poly.pdbx_seq_one_letter_code
_entity_poly.pdbx_strand_id
1 'polypeptide(L)'
;MSPAPFSFPQTPPPWSPLLSLPTPTLKPSSSICAGNGVTELPCQFLATGGHFQRVLCCRRVEEASLVAGGGSPCLTGNPIDDCWRCDPNWEKNRQRLADCGIGFGAGAGGGRGGEFYVVTDSSDGNPADPKPGTLRHAVIQEEPLWIVFSSSMKITLKQELIMNSFKTIDGRGANVHITGGGCITIQFVTNIIIHNIHIHHCVPSGEAMVRSSPTKAGWRGRSDGDGISIYGSRKIWVDHCSLSHCTDGLIDAIMGSTGITISNNYFSHHDEVMLLGHSDDYSPDAAMQVTIAFNHFGEALVQRMPRCRLGYVHVVNNDFTRWEMYAIGGSANPTIISQGNRYTAPADPNAKEVTKRVETEESVWGGWNWRTEGDVMVNGAFFVPSGEGLWIKYSEESSVEPKSAAMIDQLTMNTGVLSGAGPR
;
A
#
# COMPACT_ATOMS: atom_id res chain seq x y z
N MET A 1 63.02 -22.51 12.44
CA MET A 1 62.90 -23.03 13.81
C MET A 1 61.42 -23.14 14.12
N SER A 2 60.88 -24.36 14.00
CA SER A 2 59.52 -24.71 14.43
C SER A 2 59.56 -25.20 15.87
N PRO A 3 58.49 -25.04 16.64
CA PRO A 3 58.14 -25.98 17.70
C PRO A 3 56.91 -26.81 17.32
N ALA A 4 56.99 -28.07 17.71
CA ALA A 4 56.09 -29.19 17.45
C ALA A 4 54.88 -29.23 18.43
N PRO A 5 53.89 -30.13 18.21
CA PRO A 5 52.56 -30.12 18.83
C PRO A 5 52.47 -31.01 20.08
N PHE A 6 51.42 -30.85 20.90
CA PHE A 6 51.07 -31.80 21.97
C PHE A 6 49.59 -32.24 21.95
N SER A 7 49.48 -33.54 21.72
CA SER A 7 48.48 -34.60 21.98
C SER A 7 47.26 -34.41 22.91
N PHE A 8 46.17 -35.06 22.48
CA PHE A 8 44.94 -35.46 23.18
C PHE A 8 45.13 -36.53 24.28
N PRO A 9 44.16 -36.63 25.22
CA PRO A 9 43.65 -37.91 25.74
C PRO A 9 42.15 -38.07 25.43
N GLN A 10 41.74 -39.14 24.74
CA GLN A 10 41.20 -40.41 25.26
C GLN A 10 39.82 -40.33 25.96
N THR A 11 38.81 -40.78 25.19
CA THR A 11 37.49 -41.37 25.50
C THR A 11 37.04 -41.55 26.96
N PRO A 12 35.81 -41.14 27.32
CA PRO A 12 35.09 -41.61 28.50
C PRO A 12 34.20 -42.86 28.25
N PRO A 13 33.82 -43.60 29.32
CA PRO A 13 33.26 -44.96 29.32
C PRO A 13 31.71 -45.01 29.17
N PRO A 14 31.06 -46.19 29.14
CA PRO A 14 29.73 -46.37 28.55
C PRO A 14 28.56 -46.05 29.49
N TRP A 15 27.40 -45.91 28.87
CA TRP A 15 26.09 -45.59 29.43
C TRP A 15 25.58 -46.65 30.43
N SER A 16 24.93 -46.19 31.49
CA SER A 16 24.13 -46.99 32.43
C SER A 16 23.06 -46.10 33.09
N PRO A 17 21.95 -46.67 33.59
CA PRO A 17 20.63 -46.35 33.09
C PRO A 17 19.84 -45.30 33.88
N LEU A 18 18.83 -44.77 33.19
CA LEU A 18 17.70 -43.95 33.66
C LEU A 18 17.36 -44.11 35.15
N LEU A 19 17.66 -43.08 35.94
CA LEU A 19 16.93 -42.79 37.17
C LEU A 19 15.62 -42.09 36.79
N SER A 20 14.52 -42.80 36.99
CA SER A 20 13.15 -42.32 36.89
C SER A 20 12.93 -41.14 37.85
N LEU A 21 12.85 -39.93 37.30
CA LEU A 21 12.25 -38.80 38.00
C LEU A 21 10.73 -38.99 38.04
N PRO A 22 10.07 -38.69 39.18
CA PRO A 22 8.63 -38.86 39.30
C PRO A 22 7.92 -37.94 38.32
N THR A 23 7.06 -38.52 37.49
CA THR A 23 6.06 -37.79 36.70
C THR A 23 5.23 -36.91 37.65
N PRO A 24 5.20 -35.57 37.47
CA PRO A 24 4.27 -34.75 38.21
C PRO A 24 2.85 -35.10 37.75
N THR A 25 2.05 -35.61 38.67
CA THR A 25 0.61 -35.77 38.49
C THR A 25 -0.02 -34.39 38.34
N LEU A 26 -0.34 -34.01 37.11
CA LEU A 26 -1.24 -32.89 36.83
C LEU A 26 -2.62 -33.24 37.40
N LYS A 27 -2.92 -32.69 38.58
CA LYS A 27 -4.32 -32.59 39.04
C LYS A 27 -5.07 -31.70 38.04
N PRO A 28 -6.29 -32.04 37.63
CA PRO A 28 -7.08 -31.17 36.78
C PRO A 28 -7.33 -29.87 37.54
N SER A 29 -6.76 -28.77 37.04
CA SER A 29 -7.08 -27.44 37.54
C SER A 29 -8.49 -27.10 37.11
N SER A 30 -9.35 -26.80 38.08
CA SER A 30 -10.63 -26.14 37.86
C SER A 30 -10.41 -24.88 37.00
N SER A 31 -11.13 -24.78 35.88
CA SER A 31 -11.20 -23.57 35.06
C SER A 31 -11.71 -22.40 35.92
N ILE A 32 -10.92 -21.34 36.06
CA ILE A 32 -11.37 -20.08 36.68
C ILE A 32 -11.24 -18.97 35.64
N CYS A 33 -11.94 -19.15 34.52
CA CYS A 33 -12.39 -18.08 33.64
C CYS A 33 -13.92 -18.24 33.52
N ALA A 34 -14.64 -17.91 34.60
CA ALA A 34 -16.10 -18.01 34.62
C ALA A 34 -16.72 -16.70 34.10
N GLY A 35 -17.07 -16.67 32.82
CA GLY A 35 -17.82 -15.59 32.17
C GLY A 35 -17.92 -15.81 30.66
N ASN A 36 -19.08 -15.51 30.05
CA ASN A 36 -19.27 -15.60 28.59
C ASN A 36 -18.23 -14.73 27.85
N GLY A 37 -17.56 -15.28 26.84
CA GLY A 37 -16.65 -14.55 25.94
C GLY A 37 -15.18 -14.44 26.36
N VAL A 38 -14.61 -15.40 27.11
CA VAL A 38 -13.18 -15.42 27.46
C VAL A 38 -12.55 -16.76 27.10
N THR A 39 -11.48 -16.74 26.30
CA THR A 39 -10.68 -17.94 25.94
C THR A 39 -9.25 -17.83 26.47
N GLU A 40 -8.73 -18.92 27.04
CA GLU A 40 -7.33 -19.01 27.48
C GLU A 40 -6.39 -19.25 26.28
N LEU A 41 -5.27 -18.51 26.20
CA LEU A 41 -4.19 -18.72 25.23
C LEU A 41 -2.87 -19.05 25.95
N PRO A 42 -1.97 -19.86 25.37
CA PRO A 42 -0.68 -20.18 25.98
C PRO A 42 0.31 -19.01 25.82
N CYS A 43 0.79 -18.44 26.93
CA CYS A 43 1.88 -17.46 26.92
C CYS A 43 3.25 -18.14 26.95
N GLN A 44 4.21 -17.60 26.18
CA GLN A 44 5.63 -17.98 26.20
C GLN A 44 6.32 -17.52 27.49
N PHE A 45 7.28 -18.32 27.97
CA PHE A 45 8.08 -18.05 29.16
C PHE A 45 9.27 -17.14 28.85
N LEU A 46 9.40 -16.02 29.56
CA LEU A 46 10.66 -15.26 29.68
C LEU A 46 11.35 -15.65 30.99
N ALA A 47 12.55 -16.23 30.89
CA ALA A 47 13.35 -16.62 32.04
C ALA A 47 14.37 -15.53 32.38
N THR A 48 14.17 -14.81 33.47
CA THR A 48 15.23 -14.08 34.16
C THR A 48 15.10 -14.29 35.66
N GLY A 49 16.10 -14.92 36.28
CA GLY A 49 16.32 -14.89 37.73
C GLY A 49 15.33 -15.68 38.59
N GLY A 50 15.42 -17.02 38.60
CA GLY A 50 15.17 -17.86 39.78
C GLY A 50 13.77 -17.89 40.46
N HIS A 51 12.79 -17.12 40.00
CA HIS A 51 11.42 -17.13 40.53
C HIS A 51 10.40 -17.20 39.39
N PHE A 52 9.57 -18.26 39.40
CA PHE A 52 8.43 -18.39 38.49
C PHE A 52 7.21 -17.67 39.08
N GLN A 53 6.81 -16.55 38.47
CA GLN A 53 5.51 -15.93 38.72
C GLN A 53 4.60 -16.19 37.51
N ARG A 54 3.43 -16.79 37.72
CA ARG A 54 2.40 -16.95 36.68
C ARG A 54 1.78 -15.59 36.42
N VAL A 55 2.01 -15.02 35.24
CA VAL A 55 1.20 -13.90 34.73
C VAL A 55 0.04 -14.54 33.94
N LEU A 56 -1.18 -14.47 34.48
CA LEU A 56 -2.39 -14.83 33.75
C LEU A 56 -2.77 -13.65 32.84
N CYS A 57 -2.92 -13.90 31.54
CA CYS A 57 -3.46 -12.92 30.59
C CYS A 57 -4.85 -13.38 30.17
N CYS A 58 -5.90 -12.74 30.71
CA CYS A 58 -7.28 -12.96 30.25
C CYS A 58 -7.59 -11.93 29.16
N ARG A 59 -7.84 -12.38 27.93
CA ARG A 59 -8.35 -11.50 26.87
C ARG A 59 -9.88 -11.62 26.81
N ARG A 60 -10.58 -10.50 26.92
CA ARG A 60 -12.01 -10.42 26.64
C ARG A 60 -12.17 -10.54 25.13
N VAL A 61 -12.84 -11.59 24.66
CA VAL A 61 -13.39 -11.59 23.31
C VAL A 61 -14.65 -10.74 23.41
N GLU A 62 -14.60 -9.51 22.92
CA GLU A 62 -15.83 -8.83 22.56
C GLU A 62 -16.42 -9.60 21.37
N GLU A 63 -17.31 -10.55 21.67
CA GLU A 63 -18.27 -11.00 20.68
C GLU A 63 -19.06 -9.76 20.26
N ALA A 64 -18.64 -9.16 19.14
CA ALA A 64 -19.50 -8.27 18.39
C ALA A 64 -20.78 -9.06 18.15
N SER A 65 -21.84 -8.67 18.86
CA SER A 65 -23.16 -9.26 18.72
C SER A 65 -23.52 -9.14 17.25
N LEU A 66 -23.58 -10.28 16.55
CA LEU A 66 -24.24 -10.38 15.25
C LEU A 66 -25.72 -10.13 15.50
N VAL A 67 -26.08 -8.85 15.61
CA VAL A 67 -27.44 -8.41 15.44
C VAL A 67 -27.75 -8.65 13.97
N ALA A 68 -28.44 -9.75 13.70
CA ALA A 68 -29.23 -9.90 12.49
C ALA A 68 -30.31 -8.82 12.52
N GLY A 69 -29.96 -7.62 12.04
CA GLY A 69 -30.82 -6.46 11.99
C GLY A 69 -30.25 -5.45 11.00
N GLY A 70 -30.86 -5.41 9.81
CA GLY A 70 -30.70 -4.39 8.76
C GLY A 70 -29.34 -3.73 8.68
N GLY A 71 -28.42 -4.30 7.88
CA GLY A 71 -27.18 -3.62 7.51
C GLY A 71 -27.48 -2.20 7.03
N SER A 72 -26.74 -1.22 7.55
CA SER A 72 -26.86 0.16 7.09
C SER A 72 -26.76 0.16 5.55
N PRO A 73 -27.69 0.82 4.83
CA PRO A 73 -27.73 0.79 3.36
C PRO A 73 -26.47 1.37 2.69
N CYS A 74 -25.57 1.98 3.47
CA CYS A 74 -24.30 2.50 2.98
C CYS A 74 -23.16 1.46 2.90
N LEU A 75 -23.19 0.38 3.70
CA LEU A 75 -22.05 -0.53 3.80
C LEU A 75 -21.85 -1.33 2.51
N THR A 76 -20.66 -1.22 1.93
CA THR A 76 -20.22 -1.92 0.71
C THR A 76 -19.38 -3.16 1.04
N GLY A 77 -18.90 -3.28 2.27
CA GLY A 77 -17.93 -4.29 2.66
C GLY A 77 -16.47 -3.87 2.40
N ASN A 78 -16.24 -2.76 1.68
CA ASN A 78 -14.93 -2.14 1.54
C ASN A 78 -14.60 -1.38 2.84
N PRO A 79 -13.57 -1.80 3.61
CA PRO A 79 -13.32 -1.27 4.95
C PRO A 79 -12.85 0.19 4.94
N ILE A 80 -12.24 0.66 3.84
CA ILE A 80 -11.81 2.05 3.70
C ILE A 80 -13.04 2.93 3.53
N ASP A 81 -13.87 2.62 2.54
CA ASP A 81 -15.06 3.39 2.20
C ASP A 81 -16.07 3.37 3.34
N ASP A 82 -16.34 2.20 3.90
CA ASP A 82 -17.31 2.00 4.98
C ASP A 82 -16.93 2.79 6.25
N CYS A 83 -15.63 3.04 6.48
CA CYS A 83 -15.12 3.77 7.64
C CYS A 83 -15.50 5.27 7.65
N TRP A 84 -15.58 5.91 6.48
CA TRP A 84 -15.87 7.35 6.39
C TRP A 84 -17.08 7.73 5.53
N ARG A 85 -17.39 7.00 4.45
CA ARG A 85 -18.50 7.35 3.54
C ARG A 85 -19.86 7.16 4.19
N CYS A 86 -19.93 6.25 5.16
CA CYS A 86 -21.14 6.00 5.93
C CYS A 86 -21.38 7.01 7.07
N ASP A 87 -20.48 7.98 7.25
CA ASP A 87 -20.78 9.17 8.04
C ASP A 87 -21.66 10.12 7.21
N PRO A 88 -22.94 10.36 7.59
CA PRO A 88 -23.80 11.30 6.88
C PRO A 88 -23.29 12.75 6.94
N ASN A 89 -22.32 13.04 7.83
CA ASN A 89 -21.67 14.33 7.97
C ASN A 89 -20.20 14.31 7.50
N TRP A 90 -19.80 13.37 6.63
CA TRP A 90 -18.40 13.30 6.15
C TRP A 90 -17.89 14.65 5.61
N GLU A 91 -18.76 15.45 4.99
CA GLU A 91 -18.42 16.79 4.48
C GLU A 91 -17.98 17.76 5.59
N LYS A 92 -18.55 17.63 6.79
CA LYS A 92 -18.18 18.39 7.99
C LYS A 92 -16.98 17.76 8.70
N ASN A 93 -16.78 16.46 8.50
CA ASN A 93 -15.74 15.65 9.13
C ASN A 93 -14.66 15.21 8.13
N ARG A 94 -14.29 16.05 7.15
CA ARG A 94 -13.41 15.67 6.04
C ARG A 94 -12.13 14.97 6.49
N GLN A 95 -11.52 15.46 7.57
CA GLN A 95 -10.25 14.94 8.08
C GLN A 95 -10.36 13.53 8.69
N ARG A 96 -11.58 13.04 8.99
CA ARG A 96 -11.84 11.66 9.45
C ARG A 96 -11.37 10.62 8.42
N LEU A 97 -11.30 10.98 7.14
CA LEU A 97 -10.73 10.11 6.10
C LEU A 97 -9.36 9.56 6.52
N ALA A 98 -8.52 10.37 7.17
CA ALA A 98 -7.17 9.97 7.58
C ALA A 98 -7.13 8.89 8.69
N ASP A 99 -8.27 8.55 9.30
CA ASP A 99 -8.41 7.40 10.21
C ASP A 99 -8.70 6.08 9.48
N CYS A 100 -9.03 6.14 8.18
CA CYS A 100 -9.55 5.00 7.42
C CYS A 100 -8.51 4.33 6.52
N GLY A 101 -7.27 4.79 6.54
CA GLY A 101 -6.17 4.14 5.83
C GLY A 101 -5.91 2.73 6.38
N ILE A 102 -5.58 1.80 5.49
CA ILE A 102 -5.27 0.41 5.83
C ILE A 102 -3.91 0.00 5.27
N GLY A 103 -3.44 -1.21 5.60
CA GLY A 103 -2.20 -1.76 5.06
C GLY A 103 -0.96 -0.98 5.49
N PHE A 104 0.11 -1.07 4.72
CA PHE A 104 1.39 -0.43 5.07
C PHE A 104 1.31 1.11 5.09
N GLY A 105 0.40 1.71 4.31
CA GLY A 105 0.11 3.14 4.31
C GLY A 105 -0.87 3.62 5.39
N ALA A 106 -1.40 2.75 6.27
CA ALA A 106 -2.38 3.12 7.29
C ALA A 106 -1.92 4.28 8.20
N GLY A 107 -0.61 4.42 8.40
CA GLY A 107 -0.02 5.50 9.18
C GLY A 107 0.03 6.87 8.50
N ALA A 108 -0.46 7.01 7.26
CA ALA A 108 -0.48 8.27 6.52
C ALA A 108 -1.55 9.22 7.08
N GLY A 109 -1.14 10.12 8.00
CA GLY A 109 -2.06 11.12 8.58
C GLY A 109 -2.37 12.31 7.67
N GLY A 110 -1.65 12.46 6.55
CA GLY A 110 -1.78 13.61 5.65
C GLY A 110 -1.65 14.95 6.38
N GLY A 111 -2.54 15.88 6.08
CA GLY A 111 -2.67 17.17 6.75
C GLY A 111 -3.63 17.20 7.94
N ARG A 112 -3.99 16.05 8.52
CA ARG A 112 -4.91 15.98 9.67
C ARG A 112 -4.41 16.83 10.84
N GLY A 113 -5.33 17.54 11.49
CA GLY A 113 -5.05 18.48 12.57
C GLY A 113 -4.52 19.84 12.09
N GLY A 114 -4.21 19.95 10.79
CA GLY A 114 -3.89 21.20 10.14
C GLY A 114 -5.12 21.98 9.70
N GLU A 115 -4.89 23.24 9.34
CA GLU A 115 -5.92 24.12 8.79
C GLU A 115 -6.35 23.68 7.38
N PHE A 116 -7.55 24.08 7.00
CA PHE A 116 -8.00 23.91 5.63
C PHE A 116 -7.36 24.96 4.72
N TYR A 117 -6.79 24.51 3.60
CA TYR A 117 -6.35 25.38 2.52
C TYR A 117 -7.31 25.22 1.34
N VAL A 118 -8.02 26.29 0.98
CA VAL A 118 -8.94 26.26 -0.16
C VAL A 118 -8.24 26.77 -1.42
N VAL A 119 -7.99 25.87 -2.37
CA VAL A 119 -7.52 26.23 -3.71
C VAL A 119 -8.65 26.96 -4.44
N THR A 120 -8.35 28.18 -4.85
CA THR A 120 -9.28 29.11 -5.52
C THR A 120 -8.79 29.53 -6.91
N ASP A 121 -7.52 29.25 -7.22
CA ASP A 121 -6.85 29.64 -8.45
C ASP A 121 -6.19 28.41 -9.09
N SER A 122 -6.66 28.01 -10.27
CA SER A 122 -6.16 26.82 -10.97
C SER A 122 -4.90 27.09 -11.79
N SER A 123 -4.35 28.31 -11.76
CA SER A 123 -3.15 28.65 -12.51
C SER A 123 -1.88 28.09 -11.89
N ASP A 124 -0.89 27.83 -12.74
CA ASP A 124 0.47 27.45 -12.33
C ASP A 124 1.52 28.34 -13.04
N GLY A 125 1.45 29.64 -12.77
CA GLY A 125 2.18 30.66 -13.52
C GLY A 125 3.70 30.59 -13.38
N ASN A 126 4.20 30.69 -12.14
CA ASN A 126 5.64 30.65 -11.83
C ASN A 126 5.92 29.52 -10.82
N PRO A 127 6.50 28.39 -11.27
CA PRO A 127 6.84 27.27 -10.39
C PRO A 127 7.82 27.61 -9.26
N ALA A 128 8.63 28.67 -9.41
CA ALA A 128 9.58 29.13 -8.40
C ALA A 128 8.96 30.15 -7.43
N ASP A 129 7.80 30.72 -7.73
CA ASP A 129 7.12 31.72 -6.91
C ASP A 129 5.59 31.57 -7.03
N PRO A 130 5.01 30.51 -6.42
CA PRO A 130 3.60 30.23 -6.54
C PRO A 130 2.76 31.23 -5.74
N LYS A 131 1.67 31.70 -6.33
CA LYS A 131 0.75 32.66 -5.72
C LYS A 131 -0.15 31.97 -4.67
N PRO A 132 -0.44 32.61 -3.53
CA PRO A 132 -1.50 32.17 -2.62
C PRO A 132 -2.84 31.96 -3.35
N GLY A 133 -3.58 30.93 -2.97
CA GLY A 133 -4.79 30.45 -3.63
C GLY A 133 -4.55 29.32 -4.65
N THR A 134 -3.30 29.08 -5.06
CA THR A 134 -2.95 27.99 -6.00
C THR A 134 -2.60 26.69 -5.28
N LEU A 135 -2.78 25.55 -5.97
CA LEU A 135 -2.37 24.25 -5.45
C LEU A 135 -0.86 24.19 -5.15
N ARG A 136 -0.02 24.75 -6.03
CA ARG A 136 1.44 24.77 -5.82
C ARG A 136 1.83 25.51 -4.55
N HIS A 137 1.17 26.64 -4.26
CA HIS A 137 1.41 27.34 -3.00
C HIS A 137 0.98 26.48 -1.80
N ALA A 138 -0.18 25.81 -1.86
CA ALA A 138 -0.69 25.00 -0.77
C ALA A 138 0.25 23.85 -0.38
N VAL A 139 0.72 23.07 -1.37
CA VAL A 139 1.45 21.83 -1.11
C VAL A 139 2.86 22.04 -0.55
N ILE A 140 3.43 23.23 -0.72
CA ILE A 140 4.79 23.52 -0.24
C ILE A 140 4.85 24.07 1.20
N GLN A 141 3.71 24.44 1.81
CA GLN A 141 3.72 25.05 3.14
C GLN A 141 4.34 24.16 4.22
N GLU A 142 4.85 24.76 5.29
CA GLU A 142 5.54 24.02 6.37
C GLU A 142 4.53 23.34 7.29
N GLU A 143 3.44 24.01 7.63
CA GLU A 143 2.38 23.48 8.47
C GLU A 143 1.62 22.32 7.79
N PRO A 144 1.05 21.39 8.57
CA PRO A 144 0.09 20.43 8.05
C PRO A 144 -1.09 21.15 7.40
N LEU A 145 -1.51 20.72 6.21
CA LEU A 145 -2.65 21.32 5.51
C LEU A 145 -3.58 20.27 4.90
N TRP A 146 -4.88 20.45 5.15
CA TRP A 146 -5.94 19.74 4.45
C TRP A 146 -6.40 20.59 3.26
N ILE A 147 -5.90 20.26 2.07
CA ILE A 147 -6.08 21.05 0.86
C ILE A 147 -7.37 20.60 0.16
N VAL A 148 -8.29 21.54 -0.03
CA VAL A 148 -9.58 21.34 -0.72
C VAL A 148 -9.73 22.33 -1.86
N PHE A 149 -10.76 22.17 -2.69
CA PHE A 149 -10.97 22.98 -3.88
C PHE A 149 -12.31 23.71 -3.80
N SER A 150 -12.34 25.00 -4.13
CA SER A 150 -13.56 25.82 -4.09
C SER A 150 -14.58 25.45 -5.18
N SER A 151 -14.12 24.82 -6.25
CA SER A 151 -14.92 24.40 -7.41
C SER A 151 -14.16 23.36 -8.23
N SER A 152 -14.85 22.74 -9.19
CA SER A 152 -14.21 21.90 -10.20
C SER A 152 -13.16 22.69 -10.98
N MET A 153 -11.96 22.12 -11.14
CA MET A 153 -10.82 22.81 -11.73
C MET A 153 -9.96 21.87 -12.55
N LYS A 154 -9.43 22.38 -13.66
CA LYS A 154 -8.32 21.76 -14.40
C LYS A 154 -7.05 22.55 -14.12
N ILE A 155 -6.11 21.92 -13.44
CA ILE A 155 -4.80 22.49 -13.09
C ILE A 155 -3.78 21.91 -14.06
N THR A 156 -3.34 22.73 -15.01
CA THR A 156 -2.28 22.37 -15.95
C THR A 156 -0.96 22.90 -15.41
N LEU A 157 -0.16 22.01 -14.85
CA LEU A 157 1.13 22.30 -14.26
C LEU A 157 2.15 22.64 -15.35
N LYS A 158 3.05 23.57 -15.05
CA LYS A 158 4.19 23.89 -15.92
C LYS A 158 5.41 23.01 -15.65
N GLN A 159 5.54 22.55 -14.41
CA GLN A 159 6.68 21.79 -13.89
C GLN A 159 6.18 20.84 -12.81
N GLU A 160 6.99 19.85 -12.44
CA GLU A 160 6.73 18.95 -11.29
C GLU A 160 6.15 19.72 -10.07
N LEU A 161 5.03 19.26 -9.55
CA LEU A 161 4.40 19.72 -8.31
C LEU A 161 5.08 19.04 -7.13
N ILE A 162 6.23 19.59 -6.74
CA ILE A 162 6.96 19.14 -5.55
C ILE A 162 6.22 19.59 -4.30
N MET A 163 5.97 18.65 -3.38
CA MET A 163 5.24 18.93 -2.14
C MET A 163 6.06 18.68 -0.89
N ASN A 164 5.67 19.35 0.20
CA ASN A 164 6.24 19.19 1.54
C ASN A 164 5.45 18.12 2.33
N SER A 165 5.97 17.71 3.48
CA SER A 165 5.34 16.71 4.36
C SER A 165 3.99 17.19 4.93
N PHE A 166 3.19 16.25 5.43
CA PHE A 166 1.92 16.52 6.14
C PHE A 166 0.87 17.23 5.29
N LYS A 167 0.58 16.68 4.11
CA LYS A 167 -0.39 17.25 3.16
C LYS A 167 -1.46 16.23 2.82
N THR A 168 -2.70 16.69 2.79
CA THR A 168 -3.78 15.98 2.11
C THR A 168 -4.21 16.82 0.92
N ILE A 169 -4.23 16.23 -0.27
CA ILE A 169 -4.98 16.77 -1.41
C ILE A 169 -6.32 16.03 -1.43
N ASP A 170 -7.42 16.72 -1.13
CA ASP A 170 -8.78 16.17 -1.03
C ASP A 170 -9.68 16.80 -2.09
N GLY A 171 -9.90 16.09 -3.19
CA GLY A 171 -10.76 16.53 -4.29
C GLY A 171 -12.26 16.33 -4.05
N ARG A 172 -12.71 15.78 -2.91
CA ARG A 172 -14.14 15.50 -2.69
C ARG A 172 -14.97 16.77 -2.76
N GLY A 173 -16.08 16.71 -3.49
CA GLY A 173 -17.00 17.83 -3.73
C GLY A 173 -16.63 18.72 -4.93
N ALA A 174 -15.54 18.41 -5.63
CA ALA A 174 -15.15 19.08 -6.87
C ALA A 174 -14.64 18.05 -7.89
N ASN A 175 -14.78 18.35 -9.18
CA ASN A 175 -14.10 17.58 -10.21
C ASN A 175 -12.74 18.22 -10.51
N VAL A 176 -11.67 17.62 -9.99
CA VAL A 176 -10.30 18.18 -10.04
C VAL A 176 -9.43 17.34 -10.95
N HIS A 177 -8.86 17.98 -11.97
CA HIS A 177 -7.92 17.37 -12.91
C HIS A 177 -6.53 17.99 -12.76
N ILE A 178 -5.50 17.16 -12.60
CA ILE A 178 -4.08 17.54 -12.62
C ILE A 178 -3.45 16.98 -13.89
N THR A 179 -2.87 17.86 -14.70
CA THR A 179 -2.25 17.53 -16.00
C THR A 179 -0.99 18.35 -16.23
N GLY A 180 -0.26 18.09 -17.32
CA GLY A 180 0.83 18.96 -17.78
C GLY A 180 2.21 18.51 -17.32
N GLY A 181 3.11 19.46 -17.06
CA GLY A 181 4.52 19.17 -16.81
C GLY A 181 4.76 18.47 -15.47
N GLY A 182 5.32 17.25 -15.49
CA GLY A 182 5.84 16.50 -14.35
C GLY A 182 4.81 15.96 -13.34
N CYS A 183 3.61 16.54 -13.27
CA CYS A 183 2.56 16.16 -12.31
C CYS A 183 3.06 16.09 -10.85
N ILE A 184 2.73 15.08 -10.04
CA ILE A 184 2.95 15.10 -8.60
C ILE A 184 4.29 14.46 -8.24
N THR A 185 5.15 15.18 -7.51
CA THR A 185 6.44 14.64 -7.02
C THR A 185 6.50 14.67 -5.49
N ILE A 186 6.48 13.48 -4.87
CA ILE A 186 6.59 13.24 -3.43
C ILE A 186 8.02 12.79 -3.14
N GLN A 187 8.90 13.74 -2.82
CA GLN A 187 10.33 13.47 -2.69
C GLN A 187 10.86 13.81 -1.29
N PHE A 188 11.42 12.79 -0.61
CA PHE A 188 12.04 12.87 0.72
C PHE A 188 11.12 13.47 1.80
N VAL A 189 9.82 13.15 1.73
CA VAL A 189 8.79 13.66 2.65
C VAL A 189 7.98 12.53 3.27
N THR A 190 7.08 12.85 4.20
CA THR A 190 6.23 11.87 4.88
C THR A 190 4.83 12.39 5.17
N ASN A 191 3.89 11.48 5.41
CA ASN A 191 2.48 11.75 5.74
C ASN A 191 1.79 12.53 4.63
N ILE A 192 1.58 11.86 3.50
CA ILE A 192 0.87 12.42 2.35
C ILE A 192 -0.35 11.57 2.06
N ILE A 193 -1.49 12.24 1.84
CA ILE A 193 -2.70 11.63 1.30
C ILE A 193 -3.03 12.34 -0.01
N ILE A 194 -3.17 11.58 -1.09
CA ILE A 194 -3.69 12.07 -2.37
C ILE A 194 -5.03 11.37 -2.58
N HIS A 195 -6.12 12.14 -2.57
CA HIS A 195 -7.45 11.59 -2.53
C HIS A 195 -8.42 12.29 -3.49
N ASN A 196 -9.18 11.47 -4.24
CA ASN A 196 -10.33 11.92 -5.03
C ASN A 196 -10.02 12.93 -6.16
N ILE A 197 -8.95 12.69 -6.92
CA ILE A 197 -8.56 13.55 -8.05
C ILE A 197 -8.26 12.76 -9.33
N HIS A 198 -8.40 13.41 -10.47
CA HIS A 198 -7.97 12.89 -11.77
C HIS A 198 -6.53 13.32 -12.05
N ILE A 199 -5.66 12.39 -12.44
CA ILE A 199 -4.27 12.65 -12.81
C ILE A 199 -4.03 12.05 -14.19
N HIS A 200 -3.76 12.89 -15.18
CA HIS A 200 -3.61 12.39 -16.55
C HIS A 200 -2.87 13.37 -17.46
N HIS A 201 -2.36 12.86 -18.59
CA HIS A 201 -1.65 13.69 -19.58
C HIS A 201 -0.48 14.43 -18.93
N CYS A 202 0.24 13.71 -18.08
CA CYS A 202 1.49 14.15 -17.48
C CYS A 202 2.60 13.98 -18.52
N VAL A 203 3.39 15.04 -18.71
CA VAL A 203 4.44 15.10 -19.72
C VAL A 203 5.77 15.51 -19.08
N PRO A 204 6.92 15.11 -19.66
CA PRO A 204 8.22 15.57 -19.23
C PRO A 204 8.26 17.09 -19.07
N SER A 205 8.84 17.54 -17.97
CA SER A 205 9.12 18.95 -17.70
C SER A 205 10.45 19.07 -17.00
N GLY A 206 11.03 20.26 -16.95
CA GLY A 206 12.27 20.46 -16.21
C GLY A 206 12.99 21.70 -16.67
N GLU A 207 14.30 21.71 -16.39
CA GLU A 207 15.21 22.79 -16.74
C GLU A 207 14.70 24.15 -16.22
N ALA A 208 14.19 24.11 -14.99
CA ALA A 208 13.53 25.24 -14.36
C ALA A 208 13.79 25.26 -12.85
N MET A 209 13.69 26.46 -12.29
CA MET A 209 13.59 26.63 -10.85
C MET A 209 12.18 26.23 -10.39
N VAL A 210 12.11 25.33 -9.42
CA VAL A 210 10.86 24.87 -8.81
C VAL A 210 10.95 25.02 -7.31
N ARG A 211 9.89 25.59 -6.71
CA ARG A 211 9.79 25.77 -5.25
C ARG A 211 9.34 24.46 -4.59
N SER A 212 10.01 24.08 -3.50
CA SER A 212 9.70 22.88 -2.70
C SER A 212 9.30 23.20 -1.25
N SER A 213 9.57 24.41 -0.78
CA SER A 213 9.13 24.94 0.53
C SER A 213 8.93 26.46 0.43
N PRO A 214 8.36 27.15 1.43
CA PRO A 214 8.16 28.60 1.36
C PRO A 214 9.47 29.37 1.23
N THR A 215 10.60 28.78 1.62
CA THR A 215 11.92 29.41 1.63
C THR A 215 12.90 28.82 0.60
N LYS A 216 12.57 27.70 -0.05
CA LYS A 216 13.51 26.98 -0.94
C LYS A 216 12.93 26.75 -2.33
N ALA A 217 13.63 27.30 -3.32
CA ALA A 217 13.51 26.90 -4.72
C ALA A 217 14.83 26.27 -5.19
N GLY A 218 14.74 25.22 -5.99
CA GLY A 218 15.90 24.50 -6.53
C GLY A 218 15.76 24.28 -8.03
N TRP A 219 16.89 24.14 -8.70
CA TRP A 219 16.92 23.75 -10.11
C TRP A 219 16.48 22.29 -10.25
N ARG A 220 15.57 22.03 -11.18
CA ARG A 220 15.09 20.69 -11.53
C ARG A 220 15.58 20.32 -12.93
N GLY A 221 16.12 19.11 -13.04
CA GLY A 221 16.39 18.48 -14.33
C GLY A 221 15.09 18.06 -15.01
N ARG A 222 15.21 17.36 -16.14
CA ARG A 222 14.07 16.81 -16.85
C ARG A 222 13.45 15.63 -16.08
N SER A 223 12.14 15.70 -15.83
CA SER A 223 11.31 14.63 -15.30
C SER A 223 10.84 13.71 -16.41
N ASP A 224 10.47 12.48 -16.07
CA ASP A 224 10.03 11.46 -17.02
C ASP A 224 8.57 11.67 -17.47
N GLY A 225 7.76 12.30 -16.61
CA GLY A 225 6.36 12.62 -16.91
C GLY A 225 5.38 11.60 -16.34
N ASP A 226 5.68 11.07 -15.16
CA ASP A 226 4.78 10.20 -14.41
C ASP A 226 3.55 10.95 -13.89
N GLY A 227 2.51 10.20 -13.52
CA GLY A 227 1.38 10.75 -12.77
C GLY A 227 1.76 11.16 -11.33
N ILE A 228 2.30 10.20 -10.58
CA ILE A 228 2.78 10.39 -9.20
C ILE A 228 4.14 9.71 -9.05
N SER A 229 5.19 10.48 -8.76
CA SER A 229 6.51 9.95 -8.46
C SER A 229 6.83 10.08 -6.96
N ILE A 230 7.20 8.97 -6.32
CA ILE A 230 7.46 8.84 -4.88
C ILE A 230 8.92 8.41 -4.68
N TYR A 231 9.73 9.32 -4.12
CA TYR A 231 11.17 9.11 -3.92
C TYR A 231 11.52 9.19 -2.43
N GLY A 232 12.13 8.13 -1.89
CA GLY A 232 12.60 8.06 -0.50
C GLY A 232 11.61 8.59 0.54
N SER A 233 10.31 8.34 0.32
CA SER A 233 9.23 8.91 1.11
C SER A 233 8.46 7.81 1.86
N ARG A 234 7.79 8.17 2.95
CA ARG A 234 7.08 7.19 3.78
C ARG A 234 5.74 7.65 4.31
N LYS A 235 4.85 6.70 4.63
CA LYS A 235 3.47 6.98 5.08
C LYS A 235 2.71 7.76 4.01
N ILE A 236 2.52 7.11 2.87
CA ILE A 236 1.85 7.67 1.70
C ILE A 236 0.57 6.87 1.44
N TRP A 237 -0.50 7.58 1.13
CA TRP A 237 -1.77 6.97 0.76
C TRP A 237 -2.34 7.64 -0.50
N VAL A 238 -2.51 6.85 -1.56
CA VAL A 238 -3.14 7.28 -2.82
C VAL A 238 -4.49 6.57 -2.92
N ASP A 239 -5.56 7.32 -2.82
CA ASP A 239 -6.91 6.78 -2.64
C ASP A 239 -7.94 7.43 -3.58
N HIS A 240 -8.86 6.66 -4.15
CA HIS A 240 -9.95 7.20 -4.99
C HIS A 240 -9.47 8.12 -6.13
N CYS A 241 -8.29 7.88 -6.69
CA CYS A 241 -7.80 8.64 -7.83
C CYS A 241 -8.10 7.94 -9.14
N SER A 242 -8.24 8.71 -10.22
CA SER A 242 -8.31 8.17 -11.58
C SER A 242 -7.05 8.56 -12.35
N LEU A 243 -6.26 7.57 -12.76
CA LEU A 243 -4.95 7.76 -13.40
C LEU A 243 -4.93 7.19 -14.82
N SER A 244 -4.45 7.96 -15.79
CA SER A 244 -4.35 7.52 -17.20
C SER A 244 -3.44 8.40 -18.06
N HIS A 245 -3.04 7.93 -19.25
CA HIS A 245 -2.42 8.73 -20.30
C HIS A 245 -1.22 9.58 -19.83
N CYS A 246 -0.36 9.07 -18.95
CA CYS A 246 0.89 9.77 -18.63
C CYS A 246 1.95 9.41 -19.67
N THR A 247 3.09 10.10 -19.68
CA THR A 247 4.15 9.81 -20.66
C THR A 247 4.96 8.59 -20.27
N ASP A 248 5.28 8.44 -18.98
CA ASP A 248 6.08 7.33 -18.45
C ASP A 248 5.24 6.47 -17.50
N GLY A 249 5.42 6.51 -16.18
CA GLY A 249 4.60 5.76 -15.20
C GLY A 249 3.26 6.42 -14.82
N LEU A 250 2.27 5.67 -14.29
CA LEU A 250 1.17 6.31 -13.54
C LEU A 250 1.55 6.54 -12.07
N ILE A 251 2.14 5.54 -11.42
CA ILE A 251 2.67 5.64 -10.06
C ILE A 251 4.02 4.95 -9.97
N ASP A 252 5.05 5.71 -9.63
CA ASP A 252 6.40 5.21 -9.42
C ASP A 252 6.84 5.42 -7.97
N ALA A 253 7.19 4.35 -7.27
CA ALA A 253 7.71 4.42 -5.90
C ALA A 253 9.08 3.77 -5.84
N ILE A 254 10.10 4.57 -5.51
CA ILE A 254 11.51 4.17 -5.63
C ILE A 254 12.35 4.78 -4.50
N MET A 255 13.65 4.48 -4.50
CA MET A 255 14.66 5.13 -3.64
C MET A 255 14.41 4.92 -2.13
N GLY A 256 14.00 3.70 -1.75
CA GLY A 256 13.73 3.33 -0.36
C GLY A 256 12.39 3.84 0.16
N SER A 257 11.44 4.17 -0.73
CA SER A 257 10.09 4.53 -0.33
C SER A 257 9.37 3.34 0.33
N THR A 258 8.61 3.57 1.39
CA THR A 258 7.98 2.49 2.17
C THR A 258 6.78 2.96 2.98
N GLY A 259 5.93 2.05 3.43
CA GLY A 259 4.70 2.41 4.16
C GLY A 259 3.72 3.12 3.23
N ILE A 260 3.35 2.44 2.14
CA ILE A 260 2.51 2.98 1.07
C ILE A 260 1.25 2.13 0.95
N THR A 261 0.10 2.79 0.80
CA THR A 261 -1.15 2.14 0.36
C THR A 261 -1.67 2.84 -0.89
N ILE A 262 -2.04 2.05 -1.89
CA ILE A 262 -2.65 2.49 -3.14
C ILE A 262 -4.00 1.79 -3.20
N SER A 263 -5.09 2.54 -2.98
CA SER A 263 -6.43 1.96 -2.82
C SER A 263 -7.54 2.66 -3.57
N ASN A 264 -8.60 1.91 -3.90
CA ASN A 264 -9.82 2.46 -4.52
C ASN A 264 -9.56 3.27 -5.80
N ASN A 265 -8.42 3.11 -6.46
CA ASN A 265 -8.08 3.88 -7.65
C ASN A 265 -8.64 3.21 -8.90
N TYR A 266 -8.86 4.01 -9.95
CA TYR A 266 -9.16 3.52 -11.29
C TYR A 266 -7.99 3.83 -12.22
N PHE A 267 -7.38 2.79 -12.79
CA PHE A 267 -6.28 2.89 -13.74
C PHE A 267 -6.79 2.53 -15.15
N SER A 268 -6.43 3.31 -16.16
CA SER A 268 -6.78 2.99 -17.56
C SER A 268 -5.85 3.66 -18.57
N HIS A 269 -5.89 3.20 -19.81
CA HIS A 269 -5.25 3.81 -20.99
C HIS A 269 -3.78 4.15 -20.76
N HIS A 270 -2.99 3.12 -20.46
CA HIS A 270 -1.59 3.31 -20.11
C HIS A 270 -0.76 2.02 -20.24
N ASP A 271 0.49 2.14 -20.68
CA ASP A 271 1.38 0.98 -20.82
C ASP A 271 2.01 0.59 -19.48
N GLU A 272 2.81 1.49 -18.91
CA GLU A 272 3.61 1.26 -17.73
C GLU A 272 2.90 1.77 -16.47
N VAL A 273 2.00 0.96 -15.90
CA VAL A 273 1.07 1.44 -14.86
C VAL A 273 1.77 1.82 -13.55
N MET A 274 2.47 0.88 -12.93
CA MET A 274 3.02 1.09 -11.58
C MET A 274 4.37 0.40 -11.39
N LEU A 275 5.41 1.19 -11.10
CA LEU A 275 6.75 0.69 -10.80
C LEU A 275 7.07 0.81 -9.30
N LEU A 276 7.42 -0.31 -8.67
CA LEU A 276 7.80 -0.38 -7.25
C LEU A 276 9.25 -0.85 -7.16
N GLY A 277 10.17 0.11 -7.01
CA GLY A 277 11.62 -0.07 -7.07
C GLY A 277 12.15 0.05 -8.50
N HIS A 278 13.21 0.86 -8.70
CA HIS A 278 13.68 1.26 -10.03
C HIS A 278 14.85 0.42 -10.57
N SER A 279 15.67 -0.13 -9.67
CA SER A 279 16.90 -0.83 -10.02
C SER A 279 17.01 -2.13 -9.23
N ASP A 280 17.47 -3.18 -9.91
CA ASP A 280 17.69 -4.50 -9.34
C ASP A 280 18.79 -4.49 -8.25
N ASP A 281 19.70 -3.51 -8.31
CA ASP A 281 20.85 -3.38 -7.41
C ASP A 281 20.64 -2.35 -6.28
N TYR A 282 19.48 -1.68 -6.22
CA TYR A 282 19.23 -0.66 -5.21
C TYR A 282 18.72 -1.26 -3.91
N SER A 283 19.64 -1.82 -3.12
CA SER A 283 19.34 -2.56 -1.88
C SER A 283 18.44 -1.85 -0.86
N PRO A 284 18.38 -0.50 -0.74
CA PRO A 284 17.40 0.13 0.15
C PRO A 284 15.93 -0.15 -0.20
N ASP A 285 15.61 -0.50 -1.45
CA ASP A 285 14.24 -0.89 -1.85
C ASP A 285 13.82 -2.23 -1.24
N ALA A 286 14.73 -3.03 -0.66
CA ALA A 286 14.36 -4.24 0.10
C ALA A 286 13.53 -3.93 1.36
N ALA A 287 13.57 -2.69 1.87
CA ALA A 287 12.73 -2.23 2.98
C ALA A 287 11.37 -1.66 2.53
N MET A 288 11.10 -1.64 1.21
CA MET A 288 9.83 -1.16 0.66
C MET A 288 8.69 -2.09 1.07
N GLN A 289 7.60 -1.50 1.56
CA GLN A 289 6.37 -2.19 1.89
C GLN A 289 5.19 -1.43 1.30
N VAL A 290 4.44 -2.09 0.41
CA VAL A 290 3.34 -1.48 -0.35
C VAL A 290 2.09 -2.37 -0.28
N THR A 291 0.94 -1.77 0.00
CA THR A 291 -0.37 -2.41 -0.12
C THR A 291 -1.11 -1.85 -1.34
N ILE A 292 -1.57 -2.72 -2.23
CA ILE A 292 -2.39 -2.39 -3.39
C ILE A 292 -3.75 -3.04 -3.15
N ALA A 293 -4.77 -2.24 -2.83
CA ALA A 293 -6.05 -2.77 -2.37
C ALA A 293 -7.27 -2.14 -3.05
N PHE A 294 -8.26 -2.95 -3.42
CA PHE A 294 -9.55 -2.45 -3.93
C PHE A 294 -9.46 -1.55 -5.17
N ASN A 295 -8.37 -1.61 -5.94
CA ASN A 295 -8.25 -0.85 -7.17
C ASN A 295 -8.95 -1.59 -8.31
N HIS A 296 -9.38 -0.82 -9.31
CA HIS A 296 -9.81 -1.36 -10.61
C HIS A 296 -8.76 -1.04 -11.66
N PHE A 297 -8.12 -2.09 -12.16
CA PHE A 297 -7.24 -2.05 -13.32
C PHE A 297 -8.09 -2.28 -14.57
N GLY A 298 -8.45 -1.16 -15.19
CA GLY A 298 -9.48 -1.02 -16.20
C GLY A 298 -8.95 -1.09 -17.63
N GLU A 299 -9.60 -0.34 -18.50
CA GLU A 299 -9.42 -0.42 -19.95
C GLU A 299 -8.03 -0.04 -20.45
N ALA A 300 -7.59 -0.67 -21.54
CA ALA A 300 -6.38 -0.30 -22.29
C ALA A 300 -5.11 -0.18 -21.42
N LEU A 301 -4.94 -1.12 -20.48
CA LEU A 301 -3.70 -1.29 -19.73
C LEU A 301 -2.83 -2.37 -20.38
N VAL A 302 -1.52 -2.14 -20.43
CA VAL A 302 -0.59 -3.12 -21.02
C VAL A 302 0.05 -4.00 -19.93
N GLN A 303 0.68 -3.38 -18.92
CA GLN A 303 1.51 -4.09 -17.95
C GLN A 303 1.74 -3.32 -16.63
N ARG A 304 2.55 -3.93 -15.73
CA ARG A 304 3.05 -3.34 -14.48
C ARG A 304 1.96 -2.96 -13.47
N MET A 305 1.10 -3.90 -13.10
CA MET A 305 0.03 -3.72 -12.11
C MET A 305 0.19 -4.63 -10.88
N PRO A 306 1.30 -4.57 -10.11
CA PRO A 306 2.50 -3.73 -10.27
C PRO A 306 3.66 -4.44 -11.00
N ARG A 307 4.74 -3.71 -11.27
CA ARG A 307 6.09 -4.29 -11.46
C ARG A 307 6.97 -3.98 -10.26
N CYS A 308 7.45 -5.03 -9.56
CA CYS A 308 8.15 -4.90 -8.28
C CYS A 308 9.63 -5.30 -8.33
N ARG A 309 10.43 -4.74 -7.43
CA ARG A 309 11.81 -5.16 -7.13
C ARG A 309 12.08 -5.16 -5.64
N LEU A 310 12.79 -6.20 -5.16
CA LEU A 310 13.30 -6.39 -3.79
C LEU A 310 12.26 -6.43 -2.65
N GLY A 311 11.45 -5.39 -2.49
CA GLY A 311 10.56 -5.17 -1.35
C GLY A 311 9.37 -6.13 -1.26
N TYR A 312 8.47 -5.81 -0.34
CA TYR A 312 7.26 -6.58 -0.03
C TYR A 312 6.02 -5.87 -0.55
N VAL A 313 5.22 -6.57 -1.35
CA VAL A 313 3.99 -6.04 -1.92
C VAL A 313 2.81 -6.97 -1.65
N HIS A 314 1.79 -6.42 -1.01
CA HIS A 314 0.52 -7.08 -0.80
C HIS A 314 -0.51 -6.59 -1.81
N VAL A 315 -0.93 -7.45 -2.73
CA VAL A 315 -1.94 -7.17 -3.76
C VAL A 315 -3.24 -7.86 -3.33
N VAL A 316 -4.21 -7.09 -2.85
CA VAL A 316 -5.40 -7.64 -2.18
C VAL A 316 -6.71 -7.07 -2.69
N ASN A 317 -7.66 -7.95 -3.03
CA ASN A 317 -9.01 -7.58 -3.45
C ASN A 317 -9.11 -6.51 -4.56
N ASN A 318 -8.21 -6.55 -5.55
CA ASN A 318 -8.28 -5.70 -6.74
C ASN A 318 -9.03 -6.42 -7.87
N ASP A 319 -9.62 -5.64 -8.77
CA ASP A 319 -10.23 -6.14 -10.00
C ASP A 319 -9.33 -5.85 -11.21
N PHE A 320 -8.79 -6.89 -11.83
CA PHE A 320 -7.98 -6.82 -13.03
C PHE A 320 -8.82 -7.24 -14.22
N THR A 321 -9.33 -6.26 -14.95
CA THR A 321 -10.25 -6.52 -16.06
C THR A 321 -9.57 -6.54 -17.43
N ARG A 322 -8.42 -5.88 -17.57
CA ARG A 322 -7.61 -5.87 -18.80
C ARG A 322 -6.12 -5.84 -18.48
N TRP A 323 -5.36 -6.52 -19.34
CA TRP A 323 -3.94 -6.32 -19.57
C TRP A 323 -3.62 -6.78 -20.99
N GLU A 324 -2.51 -6.33 -21.57
CA GLU A 324 -2.07 -6.81 -22.89
C GLU A 324 -0.84 -7.73 -22.79
N MET A 325 0.03 -7.53 -21.80
CA MET A 325 1.26 -8.32 -21.66
C MET A 325 1.27 -9.19 -20.39
N TYR A 326 1.07 -8.60 -19.22
CA TYR A 326 0.95 -9.28 -17.92
C TYR A 326 0.29 -8.34 -16.92
N ALA A 327 -0.26 -8.87 -15.82
CA ALA A 327 -0.77 -8.03 -14.74
C ALA A 327 0.34 -7.73 -13.72
N ILE A 328 0.86 -8.76 -13.05
CA ILE A 328 1.84 -8.64 -11.96
C ILE A 328 3.22 -9.07 -12.45
N GLY A 329 4.25 -8.27 -12.22
CA GLY A 329 5.60 -8.63 -12.60
C GLY A 329 6.68 -8.16 -11.65
N GLY A 330 7.92 -8.53 -11.95
CA GLY A 330 9.06 -8.09 -11.16
C GLY A 330 10.39 -8.70 -11.56
N SER A 331 11.45 -8.12 -11.01
CA SER A 331 12.84 -8.57 -11.10
C SER A 331 13.53 -8.38 -9.74
N ALA A 332 14.68 -9.01 -9.51
CA ALA A 332 15.42 -8.92 -8.24
C ALA A 332 14.61 -9.31 -6.98
N ASN A 333 14.00 -10.51 -6.99
CA ASN A 333 13.46 -11.18 -5.80
C ASN A 333 12.49 -10.34 -4.92
N PRO A 334 11.46 -9.67 -5.48
CA PRO A 334 10.42 -9.07 -4.66
C PRO A 334 9.57 -10.18 -4.00
N THR A 335 9.02 -9.89 -2.82
CA THR A 335 7.95 -10.71 -2.24
C THR A 335 6.60 -10.15 -2.70
N ILE A 336 5.80 -10.98 -3.36
CA ILE A 336 4.48 -10.59 -3.86
C ILE A 336 3.44 -11.57 -3.31
N ILE A 337 2.52 -11.04 -2.50
CA ILE A 337 1.42 -11.81 -1.94
C ILE A 337 0.13 -11.31 -2.59
N SER A 338 -0.48 -12.14 -3.44
CA SER A 338 -1.74 -11.88 -4.13
C SER A 338 -2.88 -12.59 -3.38
N GLN A 339 -3.87 -11.86 -2.88
CA GLN A 339 -4.98 -12.45 -2.15
C GLN A 339 -6.36 -11.87 -2.53
N GLY A 340 -7.32 -12.76 -2.81
CA GLY A 340 -8.72 -12.38 -3.02
C GLY A 340 -8.98 -11.44 -4.21
N ASN A 341 -8.07 -11.33 -5.18
CA ASN A 341 -8.23 -10.53 -6.40
C ASN A 341 -9.06 -11.27 -7.45
N ARG A 342 -9.54 -10.55 -8.47
CA ARG A 342 -10.09 -11.15 -9.70
C ARG A 342 -9.21 -10.80 -10.89
N TYR A 343 -8.80 -11.81 -11.64
CA TYR A 343 -8.01 -11.66 -12.87
C TYR A 343 -8.80 -12.15 -14.08
N THR A 344 -9.21 -11.23 -14.94
CA THR A 344 -9.91 -11.54 -16.19
C THR A 344 -8.95 -11.41 -17.36
N ALA A 345 -8.42 -12.55 -17.83
CA ALA A 345 -7.43 -12.55 -18.89
C ALA A 345 -7.97 -12.00 -20.21
N PRO A 346 -7.13 -11.34 -21.03
CA PRO A 346 -7.47 -10.94 -22.39
C PRO A 346 -7.78 -12.16 -23.27
N ALA A 347 -8.34 -11.93 -24.46
CA ALA A 347 -8.63 -13.00 -25.40
C ALA A 347 -7.37 -13.69 -25.95
N ASP A 348 -6.24 -12.98 -26.04
CA ASP A 348 -4.97 -13.50 -26.54
C ASP A 348 -4.51 -14.71 -25.70
N PRO A 349 -4.30 -15.89 -26.32
CA PRO A 349 -3.80 -17.07 -25.62
C PRO A 349 -2.38 -16.90 -25.05
N ASN A 350 -1.58 -15.96 -25.55
CA ASN A 350 -0.22 -15.70 -25.07
C ASN A 350 -0.16 -14.79 -23.84
N ALA A 351 -1.29 -14.18 -23.45
CA ALA A 351 -1.38 -13.24 -22.33
C ALA A 351 -2.28 -13.78 -21.20
N LYS A 352 -2.32 -15.11 -21.03
CA LYS A 352 -3.12 -15.77 -19.97
C LYS A 352 -2.42 -15.81 -18.61
N GLU A 353 -1.09 -15.82 -18.60
CA GLU A 353 -0.34 -15.78 -17.36
C GLU A 353 -0.47 -14.39 -16.72
N VAL A 354 -0.95 -14.34 -15.49
CA VAL A 354 -1.05 -13.12 -14.67
C VAL A 354 0.34 -12.58 -14.33
N THR A 355 1.28 -13.49 -14.10
CA THR A 355 2.62 -13.22 -13.60
C THR A 355 3.66 -13.06 -14.70
N LYS A 356 4.67 -12.21 -14.47
CA LYS A 356 5.87 -12.13 -15.32
C LYS A 356 7.13 -11.88 -14.51
N ARG A 357 8.04 -12.86 -14.48
CA ARG A 357 9.41 -12.67 -13.98
C ARG A 357 10.25 -12.11 -15.11
N VAL A 358 10.71 -10.87 -14.95
CA VAL A 358 11.37 -10.13 -16.03
C VAL A 358 12.81 -10.57 -16.13
N GLU A 359 13.20 -11.04 -17.32
CA GLU A 359 14.59 -11.38 -17.70
C GLU A 359 15.31 -12.29 -16.69
N THR A 360 14.59 -13.21 -16.06
CA THR A 360 15.12 -14.09 -15.03
C THR A 360 14.79 -15.55 -15.34
N GLU A 361 15.79 -16.43 -15.24
CA GLU A 361 15.64 -17.87 -15.42
C GLU A 361 14.92 -18.54 -14.23
N GLU A 362 14.18 -19.62 -14.48
CA GLU A 362 13.41 -20.35 -13.45
C GLU A 362 14.28 -20.89 -12.31
N SER A 363 15.50 -21.29 -12.60
CA SER A 363 16.48 -21.73 -11.60
C SER A 363 16.81 -20.65 -10.56
N VAL A 364 16.57 -19.38 -10.90
CA VAL A 364 16.77 -18.23 -10.01
C VAL A 364 15.46 -17.81 -9.36
N TRP A 365 14.41 -17.56 -10.15
CA TRP A 365 13.16 -17.02 -9.61
C TRP A 365 12.30 -18.06 -8.89
N GLY A 366 12.54 -19.36 -9.07
CA GLY A 366 11.81 -20.42 -8.37
C GLY A 366 11.88 -20.29 -6.84
N GLY A 367 12.93 -19.64 -6.32
CA GLY A 367 13.07 -19.31 -4.89
C GLY A 367 12.38 -18.03 -4.42
N TRP A 368 11.84 -17.21 -5.33
CA TRP A 368 11.18 -15.95 -4.99
C TRP A 368 9.82 -16.21 -4.38
N ASN A 369 9.42 -15.41 -3.38
CA ASN A 369 8.16 -15.63 -2.66
C ASN A 369 6.98 -14.94 -3.36
N TRP A 370 6.43 -15.58 -4.39
CA TRP A 370 5.24 -15.10 -5.12
C TRP A 370 4.08 -16.04 -4.86
N ARG A 371 3.07 -15.56 -4.15
CA ARG A 371 1.94 -16.36 -3.66
C ARG A 371 0.62 -15.83 -4.18
N THR A 372 -0.33 -16.74 -4.32
CA THR A 372 -1.72 -16.49 -4.67
C THR A 372 -2.61 -17.27 -3.70
N GLU A 373 -3.64 -16.62 -3.15
CA GLU A 373 -4.61 -17.26 -2.25
C GLU A 373 -6.00 -16.63 -2.42
N GLY A 374 -7.03 -17.46 -2.64
CA GLY A 374 -8.40 -16.97 -2.78
C GLY A 374 -8.67 -16.08 -4.01
N ASP A 375 -7.70 -15.95 -4.91
CA ASP A 375 -7.86 -15.23 -6.18
C ASP A 375 -8.80 -15.99 -7.14
N VAL A 376 -9.59 -15.25 -7.91
CA VAL A 376 -10.47 -15.79 -8.96
C VAL A 376 -9.86 -15.54 -10.34
N MET A 377 -9.63 -16.63 -11.06
CA MET A 377 -9.06 -16.61 -12.41
C MET A 377 -10.18 -16.78 -13.45
N VAL A 378 -10.32 -15.81 -14.35
CA VAL A 378 -11.38 -15.77 -15.37
C VAL A 378 -10.76 -15.78 -16.76
N ASN A 379 -11.47 -16.38 -17.72
CA ASN A 379 -11.06 -16.47 -19.13
C ASN A 379 -9.70 -17.16 -19.35
N GLY A 380 -9.41 -18.19 -18.56
CA GLY A 380 -8.16 -18.95 -18.64
C GLY A 380 -6.95 -18.25 -18.03
N ALA A 381 -7.15 -17.19 -17.26
CA ALA A 381 -6.08 -16.62 -16.44
C ALA A 381 -5.46 -17.70 -15.54
N PHE A 382 -4.16 -17.57 -15.27
CA PHE A 382 -3.52 -18.39 -14.24
C PHE A 382 -2.34 -17.64 -13.62
N PHE A 383 -2.03 -17.98 -12.38
CA PHE A 383 -0.88 -17.44 -11.64
C PHE A 383 0.12 -18.57 -11.42
N VAL A 384 1.39 -18.34 -11.73
CA VAL A 384 2.46 -19.30 -11.44
C VAL A 384 3.09 -18.92 -10.09
N PRO A 385 2.86 -19.65 -8.99
CA PRO A 385 3.48 -19.34 -7.70
C PRO A 385 4.93 -19.83 -7.61
N SER A 386 5.68 -19.32 -6.63
CA SER A 386 7.07 -19.73 -6.36
C SER A 386 7.42 -19.59 -4.87
N GLY A 387 8.58 -20.11 -4.45
CA GLY A 387 9.07 -19.96 -3.09
C GLY A 387 8.36 -20.85 -2.06
N GLU A 388 7.97 -22.07 -2.44
CA GLU A 388 7.30 -23.04 -1.56
C GLU A 388 8.01 -23.22 -0.20
N GLY A 389 7.24 -23.33 0.88
CA GLY A 389 7.80 -23.41 2.24
C GLY A 389 8.32 -22.09 2.84
N LEU A 390 8.45 -21.01 2.07
CA LEU A 390 8.62 -19.67 2.64
C LEU A 390 7.30 -19.26 3.32
N TRP A 391 7.33 -19.23 4.66
CA TRP A 391 6.20 -18.83 5.49
C TRP A 391 5.82 -17.36 5.21
N ILE A 392 4.52 -17.08 5.17
CA ILE A 392 3.96 -15.72 5.23
C ILE A 392 4.22 -15.19 6.65
N LYS A 393 5.49 -14.86 6.96
CA LYS A 393 5.93 -14.51 8.32
C LYS A 393 5.87 -13.01 8.59
N TYR A 394 5.48 -12.20 7.60
CA TYR A 394 5.43 -10.74 7.72
C TYR A 394 4.01 -10.27 8.02
N SER A 395 3.75 -10.20 9.34
CA SER A 395 2.70 -9.48 10.06
C SER A 395 1.30 -9.47 9.45
N GLU A 396 0.48 -10.44 9.84
CA GLU A 396 -0.97 -10.24 10.05
C GLU A 396 -1.25 -8.95 10.84
N GLU A 397 -0.29 -8.44 11.62
CA GLU A 397 -0.40 -7.19 12.38
C GLU A 397 -0.39 -5.90 11.53
N SER A 398 -0.04 -5.96 10.23
CA SER A 398 -0.12 -4.78 9.34
C SER A 398 -0.63 -5.06 7.92
N SER A 399 -0.86 -6.33 7.56
CA SER A 399 -1.45 -6.71 6.28
C SER A 399 -2.97 -6.77 6.38
N VAL A 400 -3.65 -6.14 5.42
CA VAL A 400 -5.11 -6.16 5.28
C VAL A 400 -5.60 -7.60 5.13
N GLU A 401 -6.55 -8.03 5.97
CA GLU A 401 -7.17 -9.35 5.80
C GLU A 401 -7.93 -9.43 4.47
N PRO A 402 -7.65 -10.43 3.62
CA PRO A 402 -8.31 -10.54 2.33
C PRO A 402 -9.78 -10.94 2.49
N LYS A 403 -10.65 -10.28 1.74
CA LYS A 403 -12.05 -10.68 1.58
C LYS A 403 -12.19 -11.69 0.45
N SER A 404 -13.32 -12.38 0.40
CA SER A 404 -13.61 -13.30 -0.71
C SER A 404 -13.64 -12.54 -2.03
N ALA A 405 -12.95 -13.09 -3.05
CA ALA A 405 -12.99 -12.56 -4.41
C ALA A 405 -14.41 -12.57 -5.03
N ALA A 406 -15.35 -13.32 -4.45
CA ALA A 406 -16.76 -13.27 -4.84
C ALA A 406 -17.41 -11.90 -4.57
N MET A 407 -16.82 -11.08 -3.70
CA MET A 407 -17.30 -9.73 -3.38
C MET A 407 -16.65 -8.65 -4.25
N ILE A 408 -15.78 -8.98 -5.20
CA ILE A 408 -14.97 -7.98 -5.92
C ILE A 408 -15.82 -6.90 -6.59
N ASP A 409 -16.94 -7.27 -7.21
CA ASP A 409 -17.86 -6.29 -7.81
C ASP A 409 -18.34 -5.27 -6.77
N GLN A 410 -18.66 -5.69 -5.55
CA GLN A 410 -19.12 -4.82 -4.47
C GLN A 410 -17.97 -4.01 -3.86
N LEU A 411 -16.80 -4.64 -3.65
CA LEU A 411 -15.63 -4.00 -3.03
C LEU A 411 -15.02 -2.89 -3.90
N THR A 412 -15.13 -3.04 -5.23
CA THR A 412 -14.55 -2.12 -6.22
C THR A 412 -15.59 -1.28 -6.95
N MET A 413 -16.88 -1.34 -6.60
CA MET A 413 -17.96 -0.64 -7.32
C MET A 413 -17.80 0.89 -7.39
N ASN A 414 -16.99 1.48 -6.51
CA ASN A 414 -16.81 2.93 -6.41
C ASN A 414 -15.37 3.37 -6.71
N THR A 415 -14.56 2.54 -7.37
CA THR A 415 -13.17 2.88 -7.70
C THR A 415 -13.06 4.14 -8.56
N GLY A 416 -11.95 4.86 -8.39
CA GLY A 416 -11.70 6.14 -9.05
C GLY A 416 -12.29 7.31 -8.28
N VAL A 417 -12.38 8.46 -8.94
CA VAL A 417 -12.92 9.68 -8.32
C VAL A 417 -14.40 9.53 -8.04
N LEU A 418 -14.79 9.82 -6.81
CA LEU A 418 -16.17 9.85 -6.36
C LEU A 418 -16.90 10.99 -7.06
N SER A 419 -17.93 10.65 -7.84
CA SER A 419 -18.80 11.64 -8.47
C SER A 419 -19.55 12.44 -7.40
N GLY A 420 -19.56 13.76 -7.53
CA GLY A 420 -20.29 14.69 -6.66
C GLY A 420 -21.80 14.54 -6.80
N ALA A 421 -22.36 13.52 -6.15
CA ALA A 421 -23.71 13.55 -5.65
C ALA A 421 -23.61 13.16 -4.19
N GLY A 422 -23.93 14.09 -3.29
CA GLY A 422 -24.29 13.74 -1.92
C GLY A 422 -25.38 12.66 -1.92
N PRO A 423 -25.63 12.03 -0.76
CA PRO A 423 -26.64 10.99 -0.66
C PRO A 423 -27.96 11.47 -1.29
N ARG A 424 -28.50 10.71 -2.24
CA ARG A 424 -29.88 10.88 -2.69
C ARG A 424 -30.84 10.41 -1.59
#